data_AF-A0A836RHS3-F1
#
_entry.id   AF-A0A836RHS3-F1
#
_cell.length_a   1.000
_cell.length_b   1.000
_cell.length_c   1.000
_cell.angle_alpha   90.00
_cell.angle_beta   90.00
_cell.angle_gamma   90.00
#
_symmetry.space_group_name_H-M   'P 1'
#
loop_
_entity.id
_entity.type
_entity.pdbx_description
1 polymer ?
#
loop_
_entity_poly.entity_id
_entity_poly.type
_entity_poly.pdbx_seq_one_letter_code
_entity_poly.pdbx_strand_id
1 'polypeptide(L)'
;MAEEEKTECCSDMLALAKAGELDRLEDSWLEAVESNPEDLSTFLAVADELIERGEGESAAVLLSLILPHYEEPGRYAELVQILRRVVVASPEDRELRDQLIDALHKAYPDSKGLDLFIAASDLARTPDPAQALEKLDWYMCFDVGRYVIHASGWGVGRVVRVSSARRTITIDFESKRGHSMPLEGAADLLMVPSEDDFRVRVVADPEGLRKQ
;
A
#
# COMPACT_ATOMS: atom_id res chain seq x y z
N MET A 1 -26.08 -20.97 -1.09
CA MET A 1 -25.21 -22.13 -0.81
C MET A 1 -23.74 -21.75 -0.87
N ALA A 2 -23.06 -21.66 -2.02
CA ALA A 2 -21.62 -21.32 -2.03
C ALA A 2 -21.27 -19.92 -1.44
N GLU A 3 -22.09 -18.89 -1.67
CA GLU A 3 -21.90 -17.56 -1.06
C GLU A 3 -22.30 -17.51 0.43
N GLU A 4 -23.22 -18.36 0.87
CA GLU A 4 -23.63 -18.46 2.28
C GLU A 4 -22.57 -19.20 3.10
N GLU A 5 -22.00 -20.29 2.58
CA GLU A 5 -20.87 -21.01 3.20
C GLU A 5 -19.59 -20.14 3.26
N LYS A 6 -19.29 -19.36 2.22
CA LYS A 6 -18.15 -18.41 2.25
C LYS A 6 -18.33 -17.34 3.34
N THR A 7 -19.54 -16.82 3.51
CA THR A 7 -19.82 -15.78 4.51
C THR A 7 -19.73 -16.33 5.94
N GLU A 8 -20.17 -17.57 6.15
CA GLU A 8 -20.15 -18.24 7.46
C GLU A 8 -18.70 -18.58 7.88
N CYS A 9 -17.90 -19.15 6.98
CA CYS A 9 -16.47 -19.46 7.22
C CYS A 9 -15.62 -18.21 7.53
N CYS A 10 -15.84 -17.10 6.82
CA CYS A 10 -15.20 -15.82 7.11
C CYS A 10 -15.55 -15.30 8.52
N SER A 11 -16.82 -15.44 8.91
CA SER A 11 -17.28 -14.96 10.21
C SER A 11 -16.71 -15.80 11.37
N ASP A 12 -16.51 -17.09 11.15
CA ASP A 12 -15.99 -18.03 12.14
C ASP A 12 -14.49 -17.83 12.42
N MET A 13 -13.64 -17.72 11.39
CA MET A 13 -12.21 -17.47 11.59
C MET A 13 -11.95 -16.15 12.33
N LEU A 14 -12.67 -15.09 11.96
CA LEU A 14 -12.52 -13.80 12.63
C LEU A 14 -12.99 -13.87 14.09
N ALA A 15 -14.04 -14.65 14.38
CA ALA A 15 -14.49 -14.88 15.75
C ALA A 15 -13.43 -15.65 16.58
N LEU A 16 -12.78 -16.67 15.99
CA LEU A 16 -11.70 -17.42 16.64
C LEU A 16 -10.49 -16.52 16.95
N ALA A 17 -10.09 -15.67 16.00
CA ALA A 17 -9.02 -14.69 16.21
C ALA A 17 -9.36 -13.72 17.37
N LYS A 18 -10.60 -13.22 17.41
CA LYS A 18 -11.11 -12.36 18.50
C LYS A 18 -11.17 -13.07 19.84
N ALA A 19 -11.46 -14.36 19.85
CA ALA A 19 -11.48 -15.19 21.06
C ALA A 19 -10.07 -15.55 21.54
N GLY A 20 -9.05 -15.43 20.69
CA GLY A 20 -7.69 -15.89 20.98
C GLY A 20 -7.54 -17.41 20.93
N GLU A 21 -8.45 -18.10 20.24
CA GLU A 21 -8.41 -19.56 20.08
C GLU A 21 -7.47 -19.94 18.93
N LEU A 22 -6.17 -19.69 19.09
CA LEU A 22 -5.15 -19.79 18.03
C LEU A 22 -5.07 -21.20 17.40
N ASP A 23 -5.12 -22.26 18.20
CA ASP A 23 -5.05 -23.64 17.69
C ASP A 23 -6.19 -23.94 16.70
N ARG A 24 -7.41 -23.53 17.05
CA ARG A 24 -8.60 -23.73 16.19
C ARG A 24 -8.59 -22.80 14.99
N LEU A 25 -8.03 -21.61 15.15
CA LEU A 25 -7.85 -20.67 14.06
C LEU A 25 -6.89 -21.23 13.02
N GLU A 26 -5.77 -21.84 13.43
CA GLU A 26 -4.81 -22.45 12.52
C GLU A 26 -5.44 -23.58 11.70
N ASP A 27 -6.20 -24.48 12.34
CA ASP A 27 -6.94 -25.55 11.65
C ASP A 27 -7.90 -24.97 10.61
N SER A 28 -8.73 -23.98 11.01
CA SER A 28 -9.69 -23.34 10.12
C SER A 28 -9.01 -22.55 8.99
N TRP A 29 -7.85 -21.96 9.26
CA TRP A 29 -7.06 -21.22 8.28
C TRP A 29 -6.53 -22.16 7.19
N LEU A 30 -5.97 -23.32 7.57
CA LEU A 30 -5.47 -24.31 6.61
C LEU A 30 -6.58 -24.82 5.70
N GLU A 31 -7.75 -25.13 6.26
CA GLU A 31 -8.92 -25.53 5.47
C GLU A 31 -9.36 -24.42 4.49
N ALA A 32 -9.33 -23.15 4.93
CA ALA A 32 -9.66 -22.02 4.06
C ALA A 32 -8.62 -21.82 2.94
N VAL A 33 -7.33 -22.00 3.21
CA VAL A 33 -6.26 -21.94 2.20
C VAL A 33 -6.44 -23.03 1.14
N GLU A 34 -6.87 -24.23 1.53
CA GLU A 34 -7.11 -25.33 0.58
C GLU A 34 -8.39 -25.14 -0.25
N SER A 35 -9.46 -24.64 0.38
CA SER A 35 -10.79 -24.59 -0.22
C SER A 35 -11.11 -23.29 -0.97
N ASN A 36 -10.55 -22.17 -0.52
CA ASN A 36 -10.89 -20.83 -1.00
C ASN A 36 -9.69 -19.85 -0.84
N PRO A 37 -8.51 -20.15 -1.41
CA PRO A 37 -7.33 -19.31 -1.27
C PRO A 37 -7.51 -17.91 -1.89
N GLU A 38 -8.50 -17.71 -2.77
CA GLU A 38 -8.76 -16.42 -3.43
C GLU A 38 -9.46 -15.37 -2.54
N ASP A 39 -10.04 -15.77 -1.40
CA ASP A 39 -10.68 -14.84 -0.46
C ASP A 39 -9.67 -14.12 0.43
N LEU A 40 -8.82 -13.32 -0.23
CA LEU A 40 -7.78 -12.54 0.42
C LEU A 40 -8.33 -11.64 1.52
N SER A 41 -9.51 -11.05 1.32
CA SER A 41 -10.15 -10.15 2.29
C SER A 41 -10.28 -10.78 3.67
N THR A 42 -10.69 -12.04 3.72
CA THR A 42 -10.87 -12.77 4.97
C THR A 42 -9.54 -13.02 5.67
N PHE A 43 -8.53 -13.49 4.93
CA PHE A 43 -7.18 -13.73 5.48
C PHE A 43 -6.55 -12.44 6.02
N LEU A 44 -6.68 -11.33 5.29
CA LEU A 44 -6.16 -10.03 5.73
C LEU A 44 -6.91 -9.52 6.97
N ALA A 45 -8.23 -9.66 7.04
CA ALA A 45 -9.01 -9.22 8.19
C ALA A 45 -8.66 -9.99 9.48
N VAL A 46 -8.44 -11.31 9.36
CA VAL A 46 -7.99 -12.15 10.48
C VAL A 46 -6.58 -11.76 10.92
N ALA A 47 -5.66 -11.55 9.98
CA ALA A 47 -4.30 -11.14 10.31
C ALA A 47 -4.23 -9.74 10.94
N ASP A 48 -5.01 -8.78 10.43
CA ASP A 48 -5.10 -7.43 11.00
C ASP A 48 -5.61 -7.50 12.46
N GLU A 49 -6.63 -8.32 12.75
CA GLU A 49 -7.11 -8.55 14.13
C GLU A 49 -6.01 -9.15 15.03
N LEU A 50 -5.26 -10.16 14.55
CA LEU A 50 -4.16 -10.74 15.34
C LEU A 50 -3.06 -9.70 15.64
N ILE A 51 -2.68 -8.89 14.65
CA ILE A 51 -1.68 -7.82 14.80
C ILE A 51 -2.15 -6.80 15.83
N GLU A 52 -3.40 -6.34 15.75
CA GLU A 52 -3.98 -5.36 16.70
C GLU A 52 -4.01 -5.87 18.14
N ARG A 53 -4.10 -7.19 18.33
CA ARG A 53 -4.04 -7.84 19.65
C ARG A 53 -2.63 -8.08 20.17
N GLY A 54 -1.61 -7.83 19.37
CA GLY A 54 -0.22 -8.12 19.70
C GLY A 54 0.22 -9.56 19.37
N GLU A 55 -0.61 -10.33 18.67
CA GLU A 55 -0.31 -11.70 18.21
C GLU A 55 0.37 -11.68 16.82
N GLY A 56 1.32 -10.77 16.63
CA GLY A 56 1.98 -10.54 15.33
C GLY A 56 2.76 -11.75 14.82
N GLU A 57 3.44 -12.49 15.70
CA GLU A 57 4.18 -13.69 15.30
C GLU A 57 3.24 -14.74 14.67
N SER A 58 2.09 -14.99 15.31
CA SER A 58 1.04 -15.87 14.78
C SER A 58 0.49 -15.37 13.45
N ALA A 59 0.22 -14.07 13.32
CA ALA A 59 -0.25 -13.47 12.07
C ALA A 59 0.78 -13.66 10.93
N ALA A 60 2.07 -13.47 11.21
CA ALA A 60 3.13 -13.65 10.23
C ALA A 60 3.24 -15.10 9.77
N VAL A 61 3.14 -16.07 10.69
CA VAL A 61 3.13 -17.50 10.36
C VAL A 61 1.96 -17.83 9.44
N LEU A 62 0.73 -17.47 9.83
CA LEU A 62 -0.47 -17.77 9.05
C LEU A 62 -0.43 -17.15 7.65
N LEU A 63 -0.05 -15.87 7.54
CA LEU A 63 0.10 -15.20 6.25
C LEU A 63 1.21 -15.80 5.38
N SER A 64 2.29 -16.31 6.00
CA SER A 64 3.37 -16.95 5.24
C SER A 64 2.92 -18.26 4.58
N LEU A 65 1.94 -18.96 5.15
CA LEU A 65 1.37 -20.18 4.56
C LEU A 65 0.62 -19.92 3.25
N ILE A 66 0.05 -18.73 3.08
CA ILE A 66 -0.73 -18.38 1.89
C ILE A 66 0.11 -17.67 0.81
N LEU A 67 1.29 -17.11 1.14
CA LEU A 67 2.17 -16.42 0.19
C LEU A 67 2.38 -17.18 -1.15
N PRO A 68 2.68 -18.50 -1.16
CA PRO A 68 2.93 -19.23 -2.41
C PRO A 68 1.76 -19.19 -3.41
N HIS A 69 0.51 -19.01 -2.95
CA HIS A 69 -0.66 -18.89 -3.82
C HIS A 69 -0.73 -17.55 -4.57
N TYR A 70 0.03 -16.56 -4.12
CA TYR A 70 0.01 -15.18 -4.63
C TYR A 70 1.32 -14.80 -5.34
N GLU A 71 2.34 -15.65 -5.29
CA GLU A 71 3.61 -15.48 -5.99
C GLU A 71 3.53 -15.80 -7.49
N GLU A 72 2.46 -15.36 -8.16
CA GLU A 72 2.22 -15.61 -9.58
C GLU A 72 2.10 -14.30 -10.37
N PRO A 73 2.50 -14.28 -11.66
CA PRO A 73 2.28 -13.13 -12.53
C PRO A 73 0.82 -12.70 -12.56
N GLY A 74 0.57 -11.41 -12.30
CA GLY A 74 -0.78 -10.84 -12.28
C GLY A 74 -1.42 -10.74 -10.90
N ARG A 75 -0.81 -11.32 -9.85
CA ARG A 75 -1.29 -11.22 -8.45
C ARG A 75 -0.37 -10.41 -7.53
N TYR A 76 0.53 -9.62 -8.11
CA TYR A 76 1.54 -8.88 -7.33
C TYR A 76 0.93 -7.80 -6.43
N ALA A 77 -0.22 -7.24 -6.78
CA ALA A 77 -0.91 -6.28 -5.93
C ALA A 77 -1.42 -6.94 -4.64
N GLU A 78 -1.98 -8.13 -4.75
CA GLU A 78 -2.39 -8.97 -3.62
C GLU A 78 -1.19 -9.45 -2.80
N LEU A 79 -0.11 -9.88 -3.46
CA LEU A 79 1.13 -10.26 -2.79
C LEU A 79 1.69 -9.11 -1.94
N VAL A 80 1.68 -7.88 -2.47
CA VAL A 80 2.06 -6.68 -1.71
C VAL A 80 1.15 -6.49 -0.50
N GLN A 81 -0.17 -6.70 -0.62
CA GLN A 81 -1.09 -6.56 0.52
C GLN A 81 -0.77 -7.53 1.65
N ILE A 82 -0.45 -8.79 1.33
CA ILE A 82 -0.04 -9.83 2.30
C ILE A 82 1.29 -9.44 2.95
N LEU A 83 2.33 -9.20 2.13
CA LEU A 83 3.68 -8.90 2.61
C LEU A 83 3.74 -7.63 3.47
N ARG A 84 2.87 -6.64 3.21
CA ARG A 84 2.74 -5.45 4.07
C ARG A 84 2.35 -5.82 5.51
N ARG A 85 1.42 -6.76 5.70
CA ARG A 85 1.05 -7.23 7.06
C ARG A 85 2.17 -8.04 7.68
N VAL A 86 2.74 -8.97 6.92
CA VAL A 86 3.82 -9.86 7.39
C VAL A 86 5.02 -9.04 7.91
N VAL A 87 5.44 -8.02 7.17
CA VAL A 87 6.56 -7.15 7.55
C VAL A 87 6.25 -6.30 8.79
N VAL A 88 5.00 -5.86 8.98
CA VAL A 88 4.56 -5.16 10.21
C VAL A 88 4.55 -6.12 11.40
N ALA A 89 4.09 -7.34 11.17
CA ALA A 89 3.97 -8.39 12.17
C ALA A 89 5.34 -8.99 12.59
N SER A 90 6.32 -8.97 11.69
CA SER A 90 7.70 -9.43 11.91
C SER A 90 8.71 -8.36 11.50
N PRO A 91 8.82 -7.25 12.25
CA PRO A 91 9.66 -6.13 11.87
C PRO A 91 11.13 -6.52 11.78
N GLU A 92 11.65 -7.41 12.61
CA GLU A 92 13.08 -7.77 12.59
C GLU A 92 13.50 -8.60 11.37
N ASP A 93 12.55 -9.15 10.60
CA ASP A 93 12.84 -9.98 9.43
C ASP A 93 13.19 -9.11 8.22
N ARG A 94 14.46 -9.22 7.78
CA ARG A 94 14.96 -8.48 6.62
C ARG A 94 14.62 -9.16 5.30
N GLU A 95 14.50 -10.47 5.28
CA GLU A 95 14.20 -11.23 4.07
C GLU A 95 12.76 -10.94 3.62
N LEU A 96 11.81 -10.87 4.56
CA LEU A 96 10.43 -10.48 4.28
C LEU A 96 10.33 -9.04 3.74
N ARG A 97 11.19 -8.13 4.19
CA ARG A 97 11.25 -6.76 3.65
C ARG A 97 11.79 -6.74 2.24
N ASP A 98 12.84 -7.51 1.95
CA ASP A 98 13.40 -7.62 0.60
C ASP A 98 12.37 -8.23 -0.36
N GLN A 99 11.63 -9.26 0.08
CA GLN A 99 10.51 -9.82 -0.68
C GLN A 99 9.40 -8.79 -0.94
N LEU A 100 9.05 -7.96 0.04
CA LEU A 100 8.08 -6.86 -0.14
C LEU A 100 8.57 -5.82 -1.16
N ILE A 101 9.84 -5.44 -1.10
CA ILE A 101 10.45 -4.51 -2.07
C ILE A 101 10.38 -5.08 -3.48
N ASP A 102 10.76 -6.34 -3.66
CA ASP A 102 10.67 -7.03 -4.95
C ASP A 102 9.22 -7.12 -5.45
N ALA A 103 8.27 -7.40 -4.57
CA ALA A 103 6.84 -7.42 -4.89
C ALA A 103 6.33 -6.03 -5.32
N LEU A 104 6.79 -4.95 -4.67
CA LEU A 104 6.47 -3.58 -5.05
C LEU A 104 6.98 -3.26 -6.46
N HIS A 105 8.21 -3.64 -6.81
CA HIS A 105 8.73 -3.44 -8.18
C HIS A 105 7.93 -4.18 -9.24
N LYS A 106 7.45 -5.38 -8.92
CA LYS A 106 6.61 -6.18 -9.81
C LYS A 106 5.18 -5.64 -9.92
N ALA A 107 4.63 -5.08 -8.84
CA ALA A 107 3.29 -4.49 -8.79
C ALA A 107 3.22 -3.11 -9.46
N TYR A 108 4.31 -2.33 -9.43
CA TYR A 108 4.36 -0.97 -9.96
C TYR A 108 5.48 -0.78 -11.01
N PRO A 109 5.51 -1.58 -12.10
CA PRO A 109 6.61 -1.56 -13.06
C PRO A 109 6.73 -0.24 -13.83
N ASP A 110 5.64 0.51 -13.94
CA ASP A 110 5.61 1.79 -14.65
C ASP A 110 6.05 2.98 -13.80
N SER A 111 6.12 2.81 -12.47
CA SER A 111 6.45 3.89 -11.56
C SER A 111 7.85 4.43 -11.82
N LYS A 112 7.98 5.75 -11.97
CA LYS A 112 9.27 6.40 -12.23
C LYS A 112 9.99 6.82 -10.95
N GLY A 113 9.25 6.86 -9.84
CA GLY A 113 9.76 7.26 -8.54
C GLY A 113 9.93 6.15 -7.51
N LEU A 114 9.49 4.91 -7.79
CA LEU A 114 9.40 3.83 -6.79
C LEU A 114 10.67 3.65 -5.95
N ASP A 115 11.85 3.53 -6.59
CA ASP A 115 13.14 3.39 -5.87
C ASP A 115 13.41 4.55 -4.92
N LEU A 116 13.09 5.78 -5.35
CA LEU A 116 13.24 6.95 -4.51
C LEU A 116 12.27 6.91 -3.33
N PHE A 117 11.03 6.47 -3.55
CA PHE A 117 10.00 6.41 -2.52
C PHE A 117 10.34 5.36 -1.45
N ILE A 118 10.79 4.17 -1.86
CA ILE A 118 11.28 3.11 -0.97
C ILE A 118 12.49 3.61 -0.16
N ALA A 119 13.43 4.30 -0.82
CA ALA A 119 14.59 4.86 -0.14
C ALA A 119 14.26 6.06 0.76
N ALA A 120 13.16 6.77 0.52
CA ALA A 120 12.72 7.91 1.33
C ALA A 120 11.85 7.50 2.52
N SER A 121 11.14 6.38 2.43
CA SER A 121 10.42 5.79 3.56
C SER A 121 11.32 5.02 4.53
N ASP A 122 12.55 4.68 4.11
CA ASP A 122 13.50 3.85 4.85
C ASP A 122 12.98 2.43 5.14
N LEU A 123 12.05 1.92 4.32
CA LEU A 123 11.38 0.63 4.50
C LEU A 123 12.36 -0.54 4.71
N ALA A 124 13.49 -0.54 4.00
CA ALA A 124 14.49 -1.60 4.08
C ALA A 124 15.20 -1.70 5.44
N ARG A 125 15.20 -0.64 6.26
CA ARG A 125 16.07 -0.54 7.46
C ARG A 125 15.38 -0.04 8.72
N THR A 126 14.23 0.61 8.61
CA THR A 126 13.50 1.19 9.74
C THR A 126 13.20 0.14 10.81
N PRO A 127 13.28 0.47 12.12
CA PRO A 127 12.75 -0.41 13.17
C PRO A 127 11.21 -0.40 13.22
N ASP A 128 10.56 0.56 12.56
CA ASP A 128 9.10 0.71 12.49
C ASP A 128 8.63 0.62 11.03
N PRO A 129 8.31 -0.59 10.53
CA PRO A 129 7.85 -0.77 9.16
C PRO A 129 6.47 -0.19 8.89
N ALA A 130 5.58 -0.16 9.88
CA ALA A 130 4.24 0.40 9.72
C ALA A 130 4.32 1.88 9.31
N GLN A 131 5.10 2.68 10.04
CA GLN A 131 5.31 4.08 9.71
C GLN A 131 6.01 4.27 8.35
N ALA A 132 6.96 3.40 7.99
CA ALA A 132 7.59 3.48 6.67
C ALA A 132 6.62 3.16 5.53
N LEU A 133 5.71 2.21 5.72
CA LEU A 133 4.69 1.90 4.72
C LEU A 133 3.71 3.05 4.52
N GLU A 134 3.30 3.73 5.61
CA GLU A 134 2.49 4.95 5.51
C GLU A 134 3.23 6.06 4.74
N LYS A 135 4.52 6.27 5.03
CA LYS A 135 5.35 7.23 4.28
C LYS A 135 5.49 6.84 2.81
N LEU A 136 5.68 5.55 2.52
CA LEU A 136 5.77 5.05 1.16
C LEU A 136 4.48 5.34 0.37
N ASP A 137 3.32 4.98 0.93
CA ASP A 137 2.02 5.24 0.32
C ASP A 137 1.84 6.73 0.03
N TRP A 138 2.22 7.59 0.97
CA TRP A 138 2.17 9.03 0.77
C TRP A 138 3.14 9.50 -0.32
N TYR A 139 4.38 8.99 -0.37
CA TYR A 139 5.34 9.36 -1.41
C TYR A 139 4.91 8.92 -2.81
N MET A 140 4.23 7.79 -2.94
CA MET A 140 3.70 7.30 -4.22
C MET A 140 2.68 8.26 -4.85
N CYS A 141 2.05 9.13 -4.06
CA CYS A 141 1.21 10.22 -4.55
C CYS A 141 1.99 11.29 -5.33
N PHE A 142 3.33 11.29 -5.27
CA PHE A 142 4.21 12.20 -6.01
C PHE A 142 4.87 11.55 -7.22
N ASP A 143 4.36 10.43 -7.72
CA ASP A 143 4.88 9.86 -8.96
C ASP A 143 4.54 10.74 -10.18
N VAL A 144 5.30 10.55 -11.26
CA VAL A 144 5.11 11.30 -12.50
C VAL A 144 3.68 11.14 -13.01
N GLY A 145 3.05 12.27 -13.31
CA GLY A 145 1.67 12.33 -13.79
C GLY A 145 0.64 12.59 -12.68
N ARG A 146 0.99 12.41 -11.41
CA ARG A 146 0.10 12.72 -10.28
C ARG A 146 -0.06 14.23 -10.10
N TYR A 147 -1.17 14.60 -9.46
CA TYR A 147 -1.52 15.99 -9.18
C TYR A 147 -1.38 16.28 -7.69
N VAL A 148 -0.97 17.51 -7.39
CA VAL A 148 -0.78 18.04 -6.04
C VAL A 148 -1.28 19.47 -5.98
N ILE A 149 -1.56 19.96 -4.78
CA ILE A 149 -1.97 21.36 -4.57
C ILE A 149 -0.96 22.01 -3.62
N HIS A 150 -0.41 23.15 -4.01
CA HIS A 150 0.53 23.85 -3.16
C HIS A 150 -0.19 24.60 -2.03
N ALA A 151 0.20 24.38 -0.77
CA ALA A 151 -0.45 24.95 0.41
C ALA A 151 -0.43 26.49 0.43
N SER A 152 0.66 27.11 -0.05
CA SER A 152 0.81 28.58 -0.13
C SER A 152 0.10 29.24 -1.33
N GLY A 153 -0.75 28.52 -2.06
CA GLY A 153 -1.62 29.11 -3.08
C GLY A 153 -1.07 29.18 -4.50
N TRP A 154 -0.07 28.37 -4.87
CA TRP A 154 0.38 28.29 -6.28
C TRP A 154 -0.58 27.58 -7.22
N GLY A 155 -1.64 26.99 -6.66
CA GLY A 155 -2.68 26.27 -7.38
C GLY A 155 -2.37 24.78 -7.52
N VAL A 156 -3.06 24.16 -8.47
CA VAL A 156 -2.85 22.75 -8.81
C VAL A 156 -1.54 22.61 -9.58
N GLY A 157 -0.80 21.55 -9.30
CA GLY A 157 0.42 21.20 -10.02
C GLY A 157 0.43 19.74 -10.44
N ARG A 158 1.07 19.47 -11.57
CA ARG A 158 1.31 18.11 -12.06
C ARG A 158 2.77 17.75 -11.87
N VAL A 159 3.05 16.60 -11.26
CA VAL A 159 4.42 16.08 -11.17
C VAL A 159 4.88 15.68 -12.58
N VAL A 160 5.92 16.32 -13.08
CA VAL A 160 6.45 16.08 -14.44
C VAL A 160 7.74 15.26 -14.43
N ARG A 161 8.44 15.20 -13.29
CA ARG A 161 9.69 14.43 -13.17
C ARG A 161 9.97 14.05 -11.73
N VAL A 162 10.47 12.84 -11.54
CA VAL A 162 11.11 12.37 -10.30
C VAL A 162 12.58 12.11 -10.60
N SER A 163 13.48 12.50 -9.69
CA SER A 163 14.92 12.33 -9.84
C SER A 163 15.53 11.67 -8.62
N SER A 164 15.69 10.35 -8.67
CA SER A 164 16.28 9.54 -7.58
C SER A 164 17.68 10.02 -7.20
N ALA A 165 18.54 10.34 -8.17
CA ALA A 165 19.92 10.81 -7.93
C ALA A 165 20.00 12.12 -7.12
N ARG A 166 18.97 12.97 -7.19
CA ARG A 166 18.90 14.25 -6.48
C ARG A 166 17.88 14.23 -5.33
N ARG A 167 17.15 13.13 -5.16
CA ARG A 167 16.01 13.00 -4.24
C ARG A 167 14.99 14.14 -4.37
N THR A 168 14.70 14.54 -5.61
CA THR A 168 13.83 15.70 -5.89
C THR A 168 12.70 15.35 -6.83
N ILE A 169 11.57 16.03 -6.66
CA ILE A 169 10.45 16.05 -7.60
C ILE A 169 10.38 17.40 -8.31
N THR A 170 9.94 17.39 -9.57
CA THR A 170 9.69 18.60 -10.37
C THR A 170 8.21 18.65 -10.71
N ILE A 171 7.59 19.79 -10.40
CA ILE A 171 6.15 19.99 -10.50
C ILE A 171 5.86 21.23 -11.36
N ASP A 172 4.91 21.08 -12.26
CA ASP A 172 4.36 22.18 -13.05
C ASP A 172 3.09 22.70 -12.37
N PHE A 173 3.21 23.73 -11.53
CA PHE A 173 2.06 24.44 -10.97
C PHE A 173 1.47 25.46 -11.95
N GLU A 174 0.19 25.79 -11.78
CA GLU A 174 -0.51 26.83 -12.56
C GLU A 174 0.25 28.16 -12.58
N SER A 175 0.71 28.62 -11.42
CA SER A 175 1.42 29.91 -11.29
C SER A 175 2.95 29.79 -11.36
N LYS A 176 3.51 28.56 -11.29
CA LYS A 176 4.97 28.34 -11.25
C LYS A 176 5.36 26.97 -11.81
N ARG A 177 5.66 26.95 -13.12
CA ARG A 177 6.12 25.74 -13.81
C ARG A 177 7.58 25.39 -13.51
N GLY A 178 7.91 24.11 -13.61
CA GLY A 178 9.26 23.58 -13.42
C GLY A 178 9.79 23.71 -12.00
N HIS A 179 8.93 23.86 -11.00
CA HIS A 179 9.37 24.00 -9.63
C HIS A 179 9.96 22.67 -9.14
N SER A 180 11.25 22.69 -8.80
CA SER A 180 11.96 21.54 -8.26
C SER A 180 12.14 21.68 -6.76
N MET A 181 11.83 20.63 -6.00
CA MET A 181 11.98 20.59 -4.55
C MET A 181 12.41 19.19 -4.06
N PRO A 182 13.04 19.07 -2.88
CA PRO A 182 13.29 17.78 -2.24
C PRO A 182 11.99 17.02 -1.97
N LEU A 183 12.00 15.70 -2.11
CA LEU A 183 10.83 14.86 -1.87
C LEU A 183 10.39 14.93 -0.40
N GLU A 184 11.34 14.92 0.54
CA GLU A 184 11.07 14.95 1.98
C GLU A 184 10.39 16.24 2.42
N GLY A 185 10.61 17.35 1.70
CA GLY A 185 9.97 18.64 1.96
C GLY A 185 8.56 18.77 1.36
N ALA A 186 8.06 17.75 0.66
CA ALA A 186 6.73 17.79 0.06
C ALA A 186 5.61 17.83 1.12
N ALA A 187 5.82 17.26 2.31
CA ALA A 187 4.78 17.07 3.33
C ALA A 187 4.25 18.39 3.87
N ASP A 188 5.13 19.36 4.01
CA ASP A 188 4.81 20.66 4.57
C ASP A 188 4.19 21.61 3.53
N LEU A 189 4.36 21.31 2.24
CA LEU A 189 4.10 22.26 1.15
C LEU A 189 3.02 21.79 0.19
N LEU A 190 2.74 20.49 0.13
CA LEU A 190 1.84 19.88 -0.85
C LEU A 190 0.69 19.15 -0.16
N MET A 191 -0.51 19.38 -0.68
CA MET A 191 -1.71 18.60 -0.40
C MET A 191 -1.97 17.64 -1.55
N VAL A 192 -2.24 16.37 -1.23
CA VAL A 192 -2.71 15.39 -2.21
C VAL A 192 -4.23 15.57 -2.33
N PRO A 193 -4.75 15.98 -3.51
CA PRO A 193 -6.18 16.11 -3.73
C PRO A 193 -6.85 14.74 -3.77
N SER A 194 -8.13 14.66 -3.38
CA SER A 194 -8.93 13.46 -3.63
C SER A 194 -9.19 13.28 -5.13
N GLU A 195 -9.53 12.06 -5.55
CA GLU A 195 -9.83 11.76 -6.96
C GLU A 195 -11.00 12.60 -7.52
N ASP A 196 -11.94 12.99 -6.65
CA ASP A 196 -13.09 13.83 -6.98
C ASP A 196 -12.84 15.33 -6.81
N ASP A 197 -11.61 15.76 -6.48
CA ASP A 197 -11.33 17.19 -6.28
C ASP A 197 -11.57 17.97 -7.58
N PHE A 198 -12.60 18.82 -7.55
CA PHE A 198 -13.03 19.60 -8.70
C PHE A 198 -11.88 20.42 -9.31
N ARG A 199 -10.92 20.90 -8.49
CA ARG A 199 -9.77 21.68 -8.97
C ARG A 199 -8.86 20.84 -9.85
N VAL A 200 -8.66 19.57 -9.51
CA VAL A 200 -7.89 18.64 -10.34
C VAL A 200 -8.65 18.35 -11.63
N ARG A 201 -9.96 18.12 -11.57
CA ARG A 201 -10.77 17.83 -12.76
C ARG A 201 -10.73 18.96 -13.79
N VAL A 202 -10.81 20.22 -13.35
CA VAL A 202 -10.68 21.39 -14.24
C VAL A 202 -9.34 21.43 -14.96
N VAL A 203 -8.26 21.03 -14.29
CA VAL A 203 -6.89 21.10 -14.85
C VAL A 203 -6.53 19.84 -15.65
N ALA A 204 -7.02 18.67 -15.25
CA ALA A 204 -6.76 17.38 -15.89
C ALA A 204 -7.67 17.12 -17.09
N ASP A 205 -8.93 17.58 -17.04
CA ASP A 205 -9.92 17.47 -18.12
C ASP A 205 -10.78 18.75 -18.27
N PRO A 206 -10.20 19.85 -18.79
CA PRO A 206 -10.93 21.09 -19.02
C PRO A 206 -12.04 20.98 -20.08
N GLU A 207 -12.01 19.96 -20.97
CA GLU A 207 -13.00 19.79 -22.04
C GLU A 207 -14.24 18.99 -21.61
N GLY A 208 -14.10 18.00 -20.71
CA GLY A 208 -15.21 17.22 -20.18
C GLY A 208 -16.18 18.01 -19.30
N LEU A 209 -15.70 19.04 -18.61
CA LEU A 209 -16.51 19.92 -17.74
C LEU A 209 -17.41 20.92 -18.49
N ARG A 210 -17.22 21.10 -19.80
CA ARG A 210 -18.07 21.98 -20.62
C ARG A 210 -19.34 21.29 -21.15
N LYS A 211 -19.51 19.99 -20.90
CA LYS A 211 -20.64 19.18 -21.40
C LYS A 211 -21.63 18.74 -20.31
N GLN A 212 -21.52 19.25 -19.08
CA GLN A 212 -22.52 19.07 -18.03
C GLN A 212 -23.36 20.32 -17.82
#